data_AF-A0A524Q465-F1
#
_entry.id   AF-A0A524Q465-F1
#
_cell.length_a   1.000
_cell.length_b   1.000
_cell.length_c   1.000
_cell.angle_alpha   90.00
_cell.angle_beta   90.00
_cell.angle_gamma   90.00
#
_symmetry.space_group_name_H-M   'P 1'
#
loop_
_entity.id
_entity.type
_entity.pdbx_description
1 polymer ?
#
loop_
_entity_poly.entity_id
_entity_poly.type
_entity_poly.pdbx_seq_one_letter_code
_entity_poly.pdbx_strand_id
1 'polypeptide(L)'
;MSKKSSSFNNLIDFCLKMEEDPDLTGDVGKQFACLVMDYFFANEKSASRGFELFLQNLPPPPFVSSLKSIYDIQMGELESYVRGGTLNDSMAGKIMLSPHYLKAFYPHHAPSFNKLPEDVRFELMDKIKGKNEGVLSAFAKMMGDREADRRRKLITLIALVLKNIHLRTGAPMNSLPKPAEEIIRSVFSGADEVFTASQKQMAELQDDTKIKQIVKAFFMIKQFKDISAIALLFKEELGRFRKRTNSARS
;
A
#
# COMPACT_ATOMS: atom_id res chain seq x y z
N MET A 1 -5.86 15.76 -20.14
CA MET A 1 -5.53 15.80 -18.69
C MET A 1 -4.75 14.55 -18.35
N SER A 2 -3.46 14.67 -18.06
CA SER A 2 -2.62 13.52 -17.71
C SER A 2 -3.11 12.94 -16.38
N LYS A 3 -3.72 11.75 -16.41
CA LYS A 3 -4.01 10.99 -15.19
C LYS A 3 -2.67 10.81 -14.47
N LYS A 4 -2.52 11.43 -13.30
CA LYS A 4 -1.37 11.21 -12.41
C LYS A 4 -1.13 9.70 -12.35
N SER A 5 0.09 9.26 -12.64
CA SER A 5 0.48 7.86 -12.54
C SER A 5 -0.06 7.31 -11.21
N SER A 6 -0.92 6.29 -11.27
CA SER A 6 -1.43 5.60 -10.09
C SER A 6 -0.22 5.11 -9.31
N SER A 7 0.14 5.85 -8.25
CA SER A 7 1.32 5.55 -7.48
C SER A 7 1.01 4.37 -6.57
N PHE A 8 1.66 3.23 -6.82
CA PHE A 8 1.51 1.98 -6.06
C PHE A 8 2.19 2.07 -4.68
N ASN A 9 1.99 3.18 -3.99
CA ASN A 9 2.77 3.58 -2.83
C ASN A 9 2.32 2.96 -1.50
N ASN A 10 1.16 2.32 -1.44
CA ASN A 10 0.54 1.85 -0.20
C ASN A 10 0.28 0.33 -0.22
N LEU A 11 1.16 -0.43 -0.90
CA LEU A 11 0.98 -1.87 -1.08
C LEU A 11 0.85 -2.59 0.26
N ILE A 12 1.67 -2.24 1.26
CA ILE A 12 1.61 -2.83 2.60
C ILE A 12 0.23 -2.66 3.25
N ASP A 13 -0.40 -1.49 3.10
CA ASP A 13 -1.71 -1.24 3.70
C ASP A 13 -2.82 -1.98 2.95
N PHE A 14 -2.66 -2.15 1.63
CA PHE A 14 -3.54 -3.00 0.84
C PHE A 14 -3.43 -4.46 1.29
N CYS A 15 -2.22 -4.99 1.47
CA CYS A 15 -1.99 -6.35 1.95
C CYS A 15 -2.59 -6.56 3.35
N LEU A 16 -2.40 -5.63 4.28
CA LEU A 16 -3.00 -5.73 5.62
C LEU A 16 -4.53 -5.76 5.58
N LYS A 17 -5.15 -4.94 4.72
CA LYS A 17 -6.60 -4.96 4.53
C LYS A 17 -7.07 -6.27 3.91
N MET A 18 -6.30 -6.81 2.97
CA MET A 18 -6.57 -8.09 2.32
C MET A 18 -6.50 -9.27 3.31
N GLU A 19 -5.62 -9.20 4.31
CA GLU A 19 -5.54 -10.21 5.40
C GLU A 19 -6.73 -10.15 6.39
N GLU A 20 -7.57 -9.12 6.32
CA GLU A 20 -8.82 -9.05 7.09
C GLU A 20 -9.97 -9.79 6.38
N ASP A 21 -9.79 -10.16 5.11
CA ASP A 21 -10.77 -10.90 4.33
C ASP A 21 -10.66 -12.41 4.62
N PRO A 22 -11.70 -13.04 5.22
CA PRO A 22 -11.69 -14.47 5.53
C PRO A 22 -11.48 -15.36 4.30
N ASP A 23 -11.90 -14.91 3.10
CA ASP A 23 -11.82 -15.70 1.87
C ASP A 23 -10.41 -15.70 1.24
N LEU A 24 -9.58 -14.74 1.65
CA LEU A 24 -8.20 -14.55 1.17
C LEU A 24 -7.16 -14.90 2.24
N THR A 25 -7.56 -15.00 3.50
CA THR A 25 -6.64 -15.25 4.62
C THR A 25 -6.01 -16.65 4.49
N GLY A 26 -4.67 -16.71 4.51
CA GLY A 26 -3.90 -17.96 4.45
C GLY A 26 -3.71 -18.57 3.06
N ASP A 27 -4.31 -18.00 2.01
CA ASP A 27 -4.14 -18.44 0.63
C ASP A 27 -3.32 -17.42 -0.17
N VAL A 28 -1.99 -17.59 -0.17
CA VAL A 28 -1.06 -16.64 -0.82
C VAL A 28 -1.31 -16.56 -2.33
N GLY A 29 -1.78 -17.64 -2.96
CA GLY A 29 -2.14 -17.67 -4.38
C GLY A 29 -3.30 -16.72 -4.69
N LYS A 30 -4.39 -16.82 -3.93
CA LYS A 30 -5.53 -15.90 -4.05
C LYS A 30 -5.16 -14.46 -3.68
N GLN A 31 -4.33 -14.28 -2.66
CA GLN A 31 -3.82 -12.96 -2.28
C GLN A 31 -3.02 -12.31 -3.42
N PHE A 32 -2.13 -13.06 -4.06
CA PHE A 32 -1.36 -12.55 -5.20
C PHE A 32 -2.29 -12.21 -6.38
N ALA A 33 -3.27 -13.06 -6.68
CA ALA A 33 -4.27 -12.78 -7.71
C ALA A 33 -5.07 -11.50 -7.40
N CYS A 34 -5.49 -11.31 -6.16
CA CYS A 34 -6.14 -10.09 -5.68
C CYS A 34 -5.23 -8.86 -5.88
N LEU A 35 -3.93 -8.94 -5.55
CA LEU A 35 -2.99 -7.84 -5.82
C LEU A 35 -2.91 -7.48 -7.31
N VAL A 36 -2.83 -8.48 -8.18
CA VAL A 36 -2.81 -8.22 -9.64
C VAL A 36 -4.10 -7.53 -10.06
N MET A 37 -5.25 -8.04 -9.63
CA MET A 37 -6.57 -7.57 -10.05
C MET A 37 -6.99 -6.23 -9.46
N ASP A 38 -6.91 -6.11 -8.14
CA ASP A 38 -7.54 -5.05 -7.36
C ASP A 38 -6.56 -3.96 -6.95
N TYR A 39 -5.27 -4.18 -7.18
CA TYR A 39 -4.23 -3.17 -6.95
C TYR A 39 -3.54 -2.75 -8.25
N PHE A 40 -2.88 -3.66 -8.97
CA PHE A 40 -2.06 -3.30 -10.13
C PHE A 40 -2.85 -3.04 -11.42
N PHE A 41 -3.96 -3.74 -11.61
CA PHE A 41 -4.84 -3.63 -12.78
C PHE A 41 -6.27 -3.16 -12.42
N ALA A 42 -6.47 -2.54 -11.26
CA ALA A 42 -7.80 -2.14 -10.78
C ALA A 42 -8.58 -1.26 -11.78
N ASN A 43 -7.87 -0.32 -12.42
CA ASN A 43 -8.47 0.58 -13.41
C ASN A 43 -8.88 -0.17 -14.69
N GLU A 44 -8.05 -1.10 -15.14
CA GLU A 44 -8.32 -1.91 -16.33
C GLU A 44 -9.41 -2.96 -16.06
N LYS A 45 -9.38 -3.61 -14.89
CA LYS A 45 -10.42 -4.53 -14.41
C LYS A 45 -11.80 -3.84 -14.44
N SER A 46 -11.91 -2.68 -13.80
CA SER A 46 -13.18 -1.95 -13.70
C SER A 46 -13.72 -1.43 -15.04
N ALA A 47 -12.85 -1.29 -16.05
CA ALA A 47 -13.25 -0.80 -17.38
C ALA A 47 -13.83 -1.87 -18.30
N SER A 48 -13.62 -3.17 -18.02
CA SER A 48 -14.09 -4.25 -18.91
C SER A 48 -14.36 -5.55 -18.17
N ARG A 49 -15.63 -5.98 -18.17
CA ARG A 49 -16.06 -7.27 -17.59
C ARG A 49 -15.38 -8.47 -18.24
N GLY A 50 -15.15 -8.42 -19.55
CA GLY A 50 -14.44 -9.50 -20.26
C GLY A 50 -12.97 -9.61 -19.83
N PHE A 51 -12.33 -8.47 -19.55
CA PHE A 51 -10.97 -8.44 -19.03
C PHE A 51 -10.91 -8.83 -17.55
N GLU A 52 -11.89 -8.41 -16.74
CA GLU A 52 -12.04 -8.88 -15.36
C GLU A 52 -12.11 -10.41 -15.26
N LEU A 53 -12.99 -11.04 -16.06
CA LEU A 53 -13.11 -12.51 -16.10
C LEU A 53 -11.80 -13.17 -16.54
N PHE A 54 -11.06 -12.55 -17.47
CA PHE A 54 -9.74 -13.05 -17.85
C PHE A 54 -8.75 -13.02 -16.67
N LEU A 55 -8.69 -11.90 -15.94
CA LEU A 55 -7.79 -11.79 -14.78
C LEU A 55 -8.14 -12.80 -13.67
N GLN A 56 -9.43 -13.05 -13.43
CA GLN A 56 -9.89 -14.05 -12.43
C GLN A 56 -9.38 -15.47 -12.73
N ASN A 57 -9.14 -15.78 -14.00
CA ASN A 57 -8.69 -17.10 -14.44
C ASN A 57 -7.17 -17.17 -14.63
N LEU A 58 -6.42 -16.13 -14.25
CA LEU A 58 -4.96 -16.18 -14.30
C LEU A 58 -4.44 -17.10 -13.20
N PRO A 59 -3.62 -18.11 -13.53
CA PRO A 59 -3.00 -18.94 -12.52
C PRO A 59 -1.99 -18.11 -11.72
N PRO A 60 -1.92 -18.31 -10.38
CA PRO A 60 -0.88 -17.68 -9.58
C PRO A 60 0.50 -18.19 -10.03
N PRO A 61 1.57 -17.39 -9.87
CA PRO A 61 2.89 -17.82 -10.26
C PRO A 61 3.40 -18.98 -9.40
N PRO A 62 4.20 -19.91 -9.95
CA PRO A 62 4.62 -21.11 -9.21
C PRO A 62 5.39 -20.84 -7.92
N PHE A 63 6.17 -19.76 -7.84
CA PHE A 63 6.94 -19.46 -6.62
C PHE A 63 6.02 -19.16 -5.42
N VAL A 64 4.81 -18.64 -5.67
CA VAL A 64 3.85 -18.26 -4.61
C VAL A 64 3.33 -19.47 -3.84
N SER A 65 3.23 -20.65 -4.45
CA SER A 65 2.70 -21.83 -3.75
C SER A 65 3.59 -22.33 -2.60
N SER A 66 4.85 -21.88 -2.56
CA SER A 66 5.82 -22.24 -1.52
C SER A 66 5.87 -21.25 -0.35
N LEU A 67 5.19 -20.11 -0.47
CA LEU A 67 5.26 -19.02 0.50
C LEU A 67 4.26 -19.22 1.63
N LYS A 68 4.64 -18.81 2.85
CA LYS A 68 3.74 -18.76 4.00
C LYS A 68 2.92 -17.47 4.02
N SER A 69 3.51 -16.38 3.54
CA SER A 69 2.86 -15.08 3.44
C SER A 69 3.27 -14.34 2.16
N ILE A 70 2.41 -13.43 1.70
CA ILE A 70 2.72 -12.50 0.61
C ILE A 70 3.93 -11.61 0.93
N TYR A 71 4.23 -11.41 2.21
CA TYR A 71 5.39 -10.63 2.63
C TYR A 71 6.71 -11.41 2.58
N ASP A 72 6.68 -12.72 2.33
CA ASP A 72 7.86 -13.59 2.21
C ASP A 72 8.40 -13.64 0.77
N ILE A 73 7.72 -12.97 -0.17
CA ILE A 73 8.14 -12.89 -1.57
C ILE A 73 9.59 -12.39 -1.65
N GLN A 74 10.44 -13.21 -2.26
CA GLN A 74 11.82 -12.84 -2.55
C GLN A 74 11.87 -11.95 -3.78
N MET A 75 12.54 -10.80 -3.68
CA MET A 75 12.60 -9.83 -4.77
C MET A 75 13.19 -10.41 -6.06
N GLY A 76 14.16 -11.35 -5.95
CA GLY A 76 14.73 -12.01 -7.12
C GLY A 76 13.74 -12.91 -7.88
N GLU A 77 12.90 -13.65 -7.16
CA GLU A 77 11.84 -14.48 -7.78
C GLU A 77 10.75 -13.62 -8.41
N LEU A 78 10.35 -12.56 -7.71
CA LEU A 78 9.38 -11.59 -8.22
C LEU A 78 9.92 -10.89 -9.48
N GLU A 79 11.17 -10.44 -9.46
CA GLU A 79 11.80 -9.78 -10.60
C GLU A 79 11.87 -10.70 -11.82
N SER A 80 12.30 -11.94 -11.62
CA SER A 80 12.33 -12.96 -12.68
C SER A 80 10.94 -13.17 -13.30
N TYR A 81 9.89 -13.29 -12.47
CA TYR A 81 8.53 -13.46 -12.95
C TYR A 81 7.96 -12.20 -13.63
N VAL A 82 8.15 -11.03 -13.03
CA VAL A 82 7.57 -9.77 -13.52
C VAL A 82 8.24 -9.30 -14.80
N ARG A 83 9.58 -9.36 -14.89
CA ARG A 83 10.32 -8.98 -16.10
C ARG A 83 10.25 -10.04 -17.18
N GLY A 84 10.26 -11.33 -16.81
CA GLY A 84 10.38 -12.43 -17.76
C GLY A 84 11.67 -12.40 -18.57
N GLY A 85 11.83 -13.36 -19.50
CA GLY A 85 12.94 -13.36 -20.45
C GLY A 85 12.71 -12.43 -21.66
N THR A 86 11.44 -12.19 -22.00
CA THR A 86 11.03 -11.27 -23.06
C THR A 86 9.85 -10.42 -22.60
N LEU A 87 9.54 -9.35 -23.34
CA LEU A 87 8.37 -8.51 -23.04
C LEU A 87 7.07 -9.32 -23.04
N ASN A 88 6.94 -10.32 -23.91
CA ASN A 88 5.76 -11.20 -23.99
C ASN A 88 5.66 -12.14 -22.79
N ASP A 89 6.80 -12.56 -22.23
CA ASP A 89 6.85 -13.48 -21.10
C ASP A 89 6.74 -12.79 -19.74
N SER A 90 6.95 -11.47 -19.73
CA SER A 90 6.76 -10.60 -18.57
C SER A 90 5.32 -10.66 -18.04
N MET A 91 5.12 -10.38 -16.75
CA MET A 91 3.79 -10.45 -16.14
C MET A 91 2.80 -9.51 -16.83
N ALA A 92 3.14 -8.23 -16.98
CA ALA A 92 2.26 -7.29 -17.66
C ALA A 92 2.13 -7.62 -19.16
N GLY A 93 3.15 -8.20 -19.79
CA GLY A 93 3.09 -8.65 -21.18
C GLY A 93 2.04 -9.73 -21.41
N LYS A 94 2.08 -10.80 -20.60
CA LYS A 94 1.09 -11.90 -20.65
C LYS A 94 -0.35 -11.40 -20.51
N ILE A 95 -0.55 -10.35 -19.71
CA ILE A 95 -1.85 -9.75 -19.45
C ILE A 95 -2.27 -8.79 -20.57
N MET A 96 -1.41 -7.82 -20.89
CA MET A 96 -1.75 -6.67 -21.76
C MET A 96 -1.65 -6.98 -23.25
N LEU A 97 -0.91 -8.02 -23.63
CA LEU A 97 -0.89 -8.54 -25.00
C LEU A 97 -1.96 -9.60 -25.25
N SER A 98 -2.72 -9.98 -24.22
CA SER A 98 -3.81 -10.95 -24.36
C SER A 98 -4.91 -10.41 -25.30
N PRO A 99 -5.60 -11.28 -26.06
CA PRO A 99 -6.73 -10.85 -26.87
C PRO A 99 -7.83 -10.15 -26.06
N HIS A 100 -8.02 -10.53 -24.79
CA HIS A 100 -8.99 -9.91 -23.87
C HIS A 100 -8.66 -8.45 -23.59
N TYR A 101 -7.39 -8.14 -23.31
CA TYR A 101 -6.94 -6.77 -23.10
C TYR A 101 -7.01 -5.97 -24.41
N LEU A 102 -6.46 -6.51 -25.49
CA LEU A 102 -6.43 -5.82 -26.78
C LEU A 102 -7.82 -5.50 -27.31
N LYS A 103 -8.78 -6.43 -27.18
CA LYS A 103 -10.18 -6.20 -27.56
C LYS A 103 -10.84 -5.12 -26.70
N ALA A 104 -10.50 -5.03 -25.42
CA ALA A 104 -11.10 -4.06 -24.50
C ALA A 104 -10.53 -2.65 -24.68
N PHE A 105 -9.22 -2.52 -24.86
CA PHE A 105 -8.52 -1.22 -24.83
C PHE A 105 -8.02 -0.74 -26.19
N TYR A 106 -8.02 -1.60 -27.20
CA TYR A 106 -7.71 -1.29 -28.60
C TYR A 106 -8.78 -1.87 -29.54
N PRO A 107 -10.08 -1.55 -29.34
CA PRO A 107 -11.21 -2.25 -29.98
C PRO A 107 -11.28 -2.06 -31.50
N HIS A 108 -10.65 -1.02 -32.04
CA HIS A 108 -10.64 -0.72 -33.47
C HIS A 108 -9.57 -1.49 -34.27
N HIS A 109 -8.79 -2.33 -33.59
CA HIS A 109 -7.78 -3.16 -34.21
C HIS A 109 -8.08 -4.64 -33.99
N ALA A 110 -7.52 -5.49 -34.84
CA ALA A 110 -7.55 -6.93 -34.59
C ALA A 110 -6.85 -7.22 -33.24
N PRO A 111 -7.39 -8.10 -32.38
CA PRO A 111 -6.87 -8.35 -31.03
C PRO A 111 -5.61 -9.23 -31.07
N SER A 112 -4.58 -8.72 -31.73
CA SER A 112 -3.29 -9.36 -31.94
C SER A 112 -2.22 -8.27 -32.01
N PHE A 113 -1.21 -8.37 -31.16
CA PHE A 113 -0.15 -7.36 -31.04
C PHE A 113 0.53 -7.06 -32.39
N ASN A 114 0.82 -8.09 -33.18
CA ASN A 114 1.49 -7.94 -34.48
C ASN A 114 0.63 -7.23 -35.55
N LYS A 115 -0.68 -7.10 -35.33
CA LYS A 115 -1.62 -6.42 -36.22
C LYS A 115 -1.93 -4.98 -35.77
N LEU A 116 -1.35 -4.53 -34.66
CA LEU A 116 -1.47 -3.16 -34.21
C LEU A 116 -0.53 -2.26 -35.04
N PRO A 117 -0.94 -0.99 -35.31
CA PRO A 117 -0.05 0.03 -35.84
C PRO A 117 1.25 0.16 -35.03
N GLU A 118 2.33 0.58 -35.68
CA GLU A 118 3.66 0.63 -35.07
C GLU A 118 3.74 1.56 -33.85
N ASP A 119 3.15 2.76 -33.96
CA ASP A 119 3.01 3.72 -32.87
C ASP A 119 2.25 3.13 -31.67
N VAL A 120 1.14 2.43 -31.92
CA VAL A 120 0.34 1.76 -30.87
C VAL A 120 1.13 0.62 -30.22
N ARG A 121 1.93 -0.12 -31.00
CA ARG A 121 2.81 -1.18 -30.46
C ARG A 121 3.85 -0.60 -29.52
N PHE A 122 4.51 0.49 -29.89
CA PHE A 122 5.49 1.16 -29.04
C PHE A 122 4.85 1.71 -27.76
N GLU A 123 3.70 2.37 -27.85
CA GLU A 123 2.96 2.86 -26.68
C GLU A 123 2.62 1.69 -25.73
N LEU A 124 2.13 0.57 -26.26
CA LEU A 124 1.77 -0.59 -25.45
C LEU A 124 3.00 -1.24 -24.80
N MET A 125 4.12 -1.33 -25.52
CA MET A 125 5.39 -1.82 -24.96
C MET A 125 5.87 -0.94 -23.80
N ASP A 126 5.78 0.37 -23.93
CA ASP A 126 6.16 1.31 -22.87
C ASP A 126 5.22 1.21 -21.67
N LYS A 127 3.91 1.06 -21.89
CA LYS A 127 2.95 0.78 -20.80
C LYS A 127 3.26 -0.52 -20.07
N ILE A 128 3.62 -1.59 -20.79
CA ILE A 128 4.00 -2.89 -20.20
C ILE A 128 5.25 -2.73 -19.34
N LYS A 129 6.30 -2.09 -19.86
CA LYS A 129 7.53 -1.80 -19.09
C LYS A 129 7.21 -0.98 -17.84
N GLY A 130 6.46 0.12 -18.00
CA GLY A 130 6.08 0.98 -16.88
C GLY A 130 5.25 0.25 -15.81
N LYS A 131 4.35 -0.66 -16.22
CA LYS A 131 3.56 -1.48 -15.28
C LYS A 131 4.45 -2.46 -14.52
N ASN A 132 5.35 -3.16 -15.21
CA ASN A 132 6.29 -4.08 -14.57
C ASN A 132 7.20 -3.36 -13.56
N GLU A 133 7.77 -2.20 -13.93
CA GLU A 133 8.55 -1.38 -13.00
C GLU A 133 7.71 -0.88 -11.81
N GLY A 134 6.46 -0.49 -12.05
CA GLY A 134 5.54 -0.07 -11.00
C GLY A 134 5.26 -1.18 -9.98
N VAL A 135 5.12 -2.43 -10.44
CA VAL A 135 4.94 -3.61 -9.58
C VAL A 135 6.20 -3.83 -8.73
N LEU A 136 7.38 -3.89 -9.37
CA LEU A 136 8.64 -4.12 -8.66
C LEU A 136 8.93 -3.02 -7.64
N SER A 137 8.71 -1.76 -8.02
CA SER A 137 8.87 -0.62 -7.12
C SER A 137 7.91 -0.69 -5.94
N ALA A 138 6.66 -1.13 -6.13
CA ALA A 138 5.70 -1.28 -5.04
C ALA A 138 6.15 -2.32 -4.01
N PHE A 139 6.64 -3.48 -4.47
CA PHE A 139 7.16 -4.53 -3.60
C PHE A 139 8.46 -4.12 -2.91
N ALA A 140 9.41 -3.53 -3.64
CA ALA A 140 10.64 -3.00 -3.05
C ALA A 140 10.35 -1.96 -1.96
N LYS A 141 9.37 -1.08 -2.21
CA LYS A 141 8.92 -0.11 -1.22
C LYS A 141 8.27 -0.78 -0.02
N MET A 142 7.38 -1.76 -0.22
CA MET A 142 6.78 -2.52 0.88
C MET A 142 7.84 -3.17 1.77
N MET A 143 8.89 -3.76 1.19
CA MET A 143 9.99 -4.35 1.95
C MET A 143 10.77 -3.28 2.75
N GLY A 144 11.08 -2.15 2.13
CA GLY A 144 11.69 -1.01 2.83
C GLY A 144 10.83 -0.46 3.96
N ASP A 145 9.52 -0.37 3.73
CA ASP A 145 8.52 0.04 4.72
C ASP A 145 8.47 -0.93 5.90
N ARG A 146 8.51 -2.26 5.67
CA ARG A 146 8.57 -3.28 6.73
C ARG A 146 9.83 -3.14 7.58
N GLU A 147 10.99 -2.94 6.95
CA GLU A 147 12.24 -2.70 7.69
C GLU A 147 12.20 -1.41 8.51
N ALA A 148 11.62 -0.35 7.96
CA ALA A 148 11.40 0.90 8.69
C ALA A 148 10.41 0.70 9.86
N ASP A 149 9.33 -0.05 9.65
CA ASP A 149 8.34 -0.42 10.67
C ASP A 149 9.01 -1.17 11.86
N ARG A 150 9.95 -2.09 11.59
CA ARG A 150 10.71 -2.84 12.62
C ARG A 150 11.57 -1.96 13.53
N ARG A 151 12.07 -0.84 13.02
CA ARG A 151 13.03 0.05 13.71
C ARG A 151 12.40 1.36 14.16
N ARG A 152 11.12 1.60 13.84
CA ARG A 152 10.43 2.85 14.12
C ARG A 152 10.38 3.12 15.63
N LYS A 153 10.80 4.30 16.04
CA LYS A 153 10.63 4.77 17.42
C LYS A 153 9.21 5.30 17.66
N LEU A 154 8.75 5.23 18.92
CA LEU A 154 7.45 5.75 19.33
C LEU A 154 7.24 7.23 18.96
N ILE A 155 8.26 8.06 19.11
CA ILE A 155 8.23 9.48 18.75
C ILE A 155 7.95 9.69 17.25
N THR A 156 8.59 8.90 16.40
CA THR A 156 8.39 8.93 14.95
C THR A 156 6.99 8.43 14.59
N LEU A 157 6.51 7.39 15.27
CA LEU A 157 5.14 6.90 15.11
C LEU A 157 4.11 7.99 15.41
N ILE A 158 4.23 8.64 16.56
CA ILE A 158 3.30 9.70 16.97
C ILE A 158 3.34 10.86 15.97
N ALA A 159 4.53 11.29 15.55
CA ALA A 159 4.67 12.33 14.52
C ALA A 159 4.00 11.94 13.19
N LEU A 160 4.16 10.68 12.75
CA LEU A 160 3.52 10.17 11.54
C LEU A 160 1.99 10.13 11.67
N VAL A 161 1.46 9.70 12.81
CA VAL A 161 0.01 9.71 13.09
C VAL A 161 -0.53 11.15 12.98
N LEU A 162 0.12 12.11 13.65
CA LEU A 162 -0.29 13.52 13.60
C LEU A 162 -0.22 14.09 12.17
N LYS A 163 0.86 13.79 11.44
CA LYS A 163 1.02 14.18 10.04
C LYS A 163 -0.08 13.59 9.16
N ASN A 164 -0.41 12.31 9.31
CA ASN A 164 -1.46 11.65 8.53
C ASN A 164 -2.84 12.24 8.82
N ILE A 165 -3.14 12.57 10.07
CA ILE A 165 -4.41 13.24 10.42
C ILE A 165 -4.49 14.61 9.75
N HIS A 166 -3.42 15.40 9.77
CA HIS A 166 -3.38 16.70 9.08
C HIS A 166 -3.58 16.55 7.57
N LEU A 167 -2.86 15.63 6.92
CA LEU A 167 -3.01 15.39 5.49
C LEU A 167 -4.42 14.90 5.12
N ARG A 168 -5.06 14.11 5.99
CA ARG A 168 -6.40 13.55 5.77
C ARG A 168 -7.51 14.59 5.98
N THR A 169 -7.37 15.46 6.97
CA THR A 169 -8.46 16.37 7.39
C THR A 169 -8.25 17.81 6.97
N GLY A 170 -7.02 18.20 6.63
CA GLY A 170 -6.63 19.60 6.45
C GLY A 170 -6.66 20.40 7.76
N ALA A 171 -6.80 19.75 8.93
CA ALA A 171 -6.88 20.44 10.21
C ALA A 171 -5.62 21.27 10.45
N PRO A 172 -5.74 22.59 10.68
CA PRO A 172 -4.59 23.48 10.83
C PRO A 172 -3.76 23.11 12.06
N MET A 173 -2.45 23.11 11.91
CA MET A 173 -1.51 22.89 13.01
C MET A 173 -1.18 24.20 13.73
N ASN A 174 -0.91 24.13 15.03
CA ASN A 174 -0.42 25.27 15.80
C ASN A 174 1.06 25.56 15.47
N SER A 175 1.46 26.82 15.64
CA SER A 175 2.88 27.11 15.84
C SER A 175 3.31 26.54 17.18
N LEU A 176 4.27 25.63 17.17
CA LEU A 176 4.71 24.95 18.38
C LEU A 176 5.65 25.87 19.20
N PRO A 177 5.50 25.93 20.53
CA PRO A 177 6.37 26.74 21.38
C PRO A 177 7.78 26.13 21.57
N LYS A 178 7.95 24.86 21.20
CA LYS A 178 9.17 24.05 21.34
C LYS A 178 9.24 23.04 20.18
N PRO A 179 10.40 22.39 19.94
CA PRO A 179 10.50 21.30 18.98
C PRO A 179 9.45 20.21 19.23
N ALA A 180 8.89 19.65 18.16
CA ALA A 180 7.83 18.64 18.23
C ALA A 180 8.26 17.43 19.07
N GLU A 181 9.53 17.05 18.99
CA GLU A 181 10.09 15.92 19.72
C GLU A 181 10.02 16.12 21.24
N GLU A 182 10.32 17.34 21.72
CA GLU A 182 10.25 17.66 23.15
C GLU A 182 8.82 17.59 23.68
N ILE A 183 7.86 18.09 22.89
CA ILE A 183 6.44 18.03 23.24
C ILE A 183 5.99 16.57 23.34
N ILE A 184 6.35 15.73 22.37
CA ILE A 184 5.99 14.31 22.39
C ILE A 184 6.61 13.59 23.59
N ARG A 185 7.90 13.81 23.87
CA ARG A 185 8.60 13.24 25.04
C ARG A 185 7.97 13.64 26.38
N SER A 186 7.41 14.85 26.46
CA SER A 186 6.76 15.32 27.68
C SER A 186 5.43 14.62 27.97
N VAL A 187 4.78 14.04 26.94
CA VAL A 187 3.47 13.37 27.05
C VAL A 187 3.62 11.86 27.14
N PHE A 188 4.49 11.27 26.32
CA PHE A 188 4.67 9.82 26.21
C PHE A 188 6.01 9.40 26.80
N SER A 189 5.94 8.55 27.83
CA SER A 189 7.11 7.91 28.41
C SER A 189 7.70 6.92 27.40
N GLY A 190 9.03 6.78 27.40
CA GLY A 190 9.70 5.89 26.46
C GLY A 190 9.56 6.30 24.98
N ALA A 191 9.28 7.56 24.65
CA ALA A 191 9.10 8.01 23.26
C ALA A 191 10.29 7.66 22.33
N ASP A 192 11.50 7.50 22.87
CA ASP A 192 12.68 7.10 22.10
C ASP A 192 12.85 5.58 21.93
N GLU A 193 12.01 4.77 22.57
CA GLU A 193 11.97 3.31 22.41
C GLU A 193 11.45 2.91 21.02
N VAL A 194 11.93 1.76 20.53
CA VAL A 194 11.39 1.13 19.34
C VAL A 194 9.96 0.67 19.61
N PHE A 195 9.06 0.99 18.69
CA PHE A 195 7.69 0.52 18.74
C PHE A 195 7.64 -0.98 18.41
N THR A 196 7.13 -1.75 19.37
CA THR A 196 6.96 -3.20 19.27
C THR A 196 5.51 -3.62 19.35
N ALA A 197 4.58 -2.66 19.45
CA ALA A 197 3.16 -2.91 19.69
C ALA A 197 2.87 -3.76 20.94
N SER A 198 3.78 -3.73 21.93
CA SER A 198 3.58 -4.39 23.22
C SER A 198 2.35 -3.82 23.96
N GLN A 199 1.73 -4.61 24.83
CA GLN A 199 0.56 -4.19 25.60
C GLN A 199 0.83 -2.90 26.40
N LYS A 200 2.02 -2.78 27.00
CA LYS A 200 2.45 -1.58 27.73
C LYS A 200 2.47 -0.33 26.83
N GLN A 201 3.13 -0.41 25.68
CA GLN A 201 3.19 0.71 24.73
C GLN A 201 1.80 1.06 24.19
N MET A 202 0.98 0.06 23.88
CA MET A 202 -0.37 0.29 23.37
C MET A 202 -1.29 0.94 24.39
N ALA A 203 -1.24 0.50 25.66
CA ALA A 203 -2.02 1.11 26.73
C ALA A 203 -1.69 2.59 26.90
N GLU A 204 -0.40 2.93 26.83
CA GLU A 204 0.05 4.32 26.91
C GLU A 204 -0.37 5.15 25.68
N LEU A 205 -0.22 4.60 24.47
CA LEU A 205 -0.60 5.30 23.22
C LEU A 205 -2.11 5.45 23.05
N GLN A 206 -2.90 4.62 23.73
CA GLN A 206 -4.36 4.65 23.73
C GLN A 206 -4.97 5.47 24.88
N ASP A 207 -4.13 6.01 25.78
CA ASP A 207 -4.56 6.86 26.89
C ASP A 207 -5.22 8.14 26.34
N ASP A 208 -6.52 8.28 26.60
CA ASP A 208 -7.32 9.41 26.13
C ASP A 208 -6.80 10.76 26.62
N THR A 209 -6.24 10.82 27.83
CA THR A 209 -5.71 12.06 28.38
C THR A 209 -4.48 12.49 27.61
N LYS A 210 -3.56 11.55 27.34
CA LYS A 210 -2.35 11.80 26.55
C LYS A 210 -2.67 12.15 25.10
N ILE A 211 -3.60 11.43 24.47
CA ILE A 211 -4.06 11.75 23.11
C ILE A 211 -4.66 13.16 23.06
N LYS A 212 -5.56 13.51 24.00
CA LYS A 212 -6.16 14.86 24.02
C LYS A 212 -5.10 15.93 24.26
N GLN A 213 -4.09 15.67 25.09
CA GLN A 213 -2.97 16.60 25.32
C GLN A 213 -2.17 16.82 24.04
N ILE A 214 -1.76 15.76 23.34
CA ILE A 214 -0.96 15.89 22.11
C ILE A 214 -1.78 16.55 20.99
N VAL A 215 -3.07 16.23 20.88
CA VAL A 215 -3.98 16.85 19.90
C VAL A 215 -4.10 18.35 20.14
N LYS A 216 -4.30 18.78 21.39
CA LYS A 216 -4.36 20.20 21.74
C LYS A 216 -3.04 20.94 21.47
N ALA A 217 -1.91 20.27 21.67
CA ALA A 217 -0.61 20.87 21.41
C ALA A 217 -0.40 21.12 19.91
N PHE A 218 -0.71 20.13 19.07
CA PHE A 218 -0.37 20.16 17.65
C PHE A 218 -1.44 20.76 16.74
N PHE A 219 -2.73 20.68 17.09
CA PHE A 219 -3.82 21.16 16.24
C PHE A 219 -4.50 22.39 16.81
N MET A 220 -4.92 23.30 15.93
CA MET A 220 -5.75 24.43 16.29
C MET A 220 -7.18 23.95 16.54
N ILE A 221 -7.58 23.94 17.81
CA ILE A 221 -8.89 23.47 18.25
C ILE A 221 -9.83 24.65 18.46
N LYS A 222 -10.98 24.66 17.78
CA LYS A 222 -12.01 25.69 17.96
C LYS A 222 -13.12 25.26 18.91
N GLN A 223 -13.46 23.97 18.92
CA GLN A 223 -14.51 23.40 19.77
C GLN A 223 -14.05 22.09 20.41
N PHE A 224 -14.58 21.75 21.59
CA PHE A 224 -14.22 20.51 22.28
C PHE A 224 -14.52 19.25 21.45
N LYS A 225 -15.58 19.27 20.64
CA LYS A 225 -15.94 18.19 19.72
C LYS A 225 -14.83 17.86 18.70
N ASP A 226 -14.04 18.87 18.32
CA ASP A 226 -12.95 18.72 17.35
C ASP A 226 -11.81 17.88 17.96
N ILE A 227 -11.58 18.03 19.28
CA ILE A 227 -10.58 17.23 20.01
C ILE A 227 -10.98 15.76 19.98
N SER A 228 -12.24 15.46 20.31
CA SER A 228 -12.73 14.08 20.33
C SER A 228 -12.68 13.45 18.94
N ALA A 229 -13.02 14.21 17.90
CA ALA A 229 -12.91 13.75 16.51
C ALA A 229 -11.46 13.41 16.15
N ILE A 230 -10.52 14.34 16.37
CA ILE A 230 -9.09 14.11 16.07
C ILE A 230 -8.51 12.96 16.92
N ALA A 231 -8.92 12.84 18.18
CA ALA A 231 -8.50 11.74 19.04
C ALA A 231 -8.97 10.37 18.52
N LEU A 232 -10.17 10.29 17.95
CA LEU A 232 -10.64 9.08 17.28
C LEU A 232 -9.77 8.74 16.06
N LEU A 233 -9.48 9.74 15.22
CA LEU A 233 -8.60 9.59 14.06
C LEU A 233 -7.19 9.15 14.46
N PHE A 234 -6.69 9.60 15.62
CA PHE A 234 -5.43 9.15 16.19
C PHE A 234 -5.45 7.65 16.50
N LYS A 235 -6.51 7.17 17.15
CA LYS A 235 -6.65 5.74 17.48
C LYS A 235 -6.77 4.86 16.23
N GLU A 236 -7.48 5.34 15.20
CA GLU A 236 -7.57 4.65 13.90
C GLU A 236 -6.19 4.48 13.25
N GLU A 237 -5.45 5.59 13.11
CA GLU A 237 -4.11 5.58 12.51
C GLU A 237 -3.12 4.75 13.36
N LEU A 238 -3.22 4.85 14.68
CA LEU A 238 -2.44 3.99 15.60
C LEU A 238 -2.77 2.51 15.37
N GLY A 239 -4.04 2.17 15.18
CA GLY A 239 -4.48 0.81 14.85
C GLY A 239 -3.85 0.28 13.55
N ARG A 240 -3.78 1.12 12.53
CA ARG A 240 -3.09 0.79 11.26
C ARG A 240 -1.60 0.53 11.47
N PHE A 241 -0.89 1.39 12.20
CA PHE A 241 0.53 1.19 12.48
C PHE A 241 0.82 -0.01 13.40
N ARG A 242 -0.10 -0.33 14.33
CA ARG A 242 -0.03 -1.56 15.12
C ARG A 242 -0.07 -2.79 14.21
N LYS A 243 -1.01 -2.85 13.27
CA LYS A 243 -1.11 -3.96 12.29
C LYS A 243 0.17 -4.08 11.45
N ARG A 244 0.67 -2.96 10.91
CA ARG A 244 1.95 -2.92 10.19
C ARG A 244 3.12 -3.45 11.01
N THR A 245 3.24 -3.02 12.27
CA THR A 245 4.35 -3.43 13.14
C THR A 245 4.28 -4.92 13.47
N ASN A 246 3.09 -5.46 13.69
CA ASN A 246 2.90 -6.89 13.92
C ASN A 246 3.26 -7.71 12.68
N SER A 247 2.75 -7.34 11.50
CA SER A 247 3.07 -7.98 10.22
C SER A 247 4.55 -7.85 9.84
N ALA A 248 5.19 -6.74 10.18
CA ALA A 248 6.62 -6.58 9.94
C ALA A 248 7.44 -7.56 10.80
N ARG A 249 6.96 -7.94 11.99
CA ARG A 249 7.71 -8.77 12.96
C ARG A 249 7.39 -10.26 12.89
N SER A 250 6.26 -10.64 12.29
CA SER A 250 5.96 -12.03 11.88
C SER A 250 6.84 -12.46 10.73
#